data_AF-A0A829Y913-F1
#
_entry.id   AF-A0A829Y913-F1
#
_cell.length_a   1.000
_cell.length_b   1.000
_cell.length_c   1.000
_cell.angle_alpha   90.00
_cell.angle_beta   90.00
_cell.angle_gamma   90.00
#
_symmetry.space_group_name_H-M   'P 1'
#
loop_
_entity.id
_entity.type
_entity.pdbx_description
1 polymer ?
#
loop_
_entity_poly.entity_id
_entity_poly.type
_entity_poly.pdbx_seq_one_letter_code
_entity_poly.pdbx_strand_id
1 'polypeptide(L)'
;MSLAHPTMRLFGLIAALSLLVGACSGPPTSKDGDAGPLAERDYTFTAVDVPSEERFKLVLESKSRRPICTGSSEWPNAAGFMENASTRASVVAGQETFRYKDFSMDVCPWKSCGNPMKQGARIESSLFYRHFELPERLYDAPKELVYRPHPFWCDTGHWIDERKR
;
A
#
# COMPACT_ATOMS: atom_id res chain seq x y z
N MET A 1 -26.33 -7.46 47.79
CA MET A 1 -26.17 -8.90 48.08
C MET A 1 -24.84 -9.33 47.50
N SER A 2 -23.87 -9.55 48.38
CA SER A 2 -22.48 -9.91 48.08
C SER A 2 -22.35 -11.43 48.08
N LEU A 3 -21.77 -12.01 47.04
CA LEU A 3 -21.32 -13.41 47.06
C LEU A 3 -19.90 -13.48 46.49
N ALA A 4 -18.95 -13.55 47.41
CA ALA A 4 -17.54 -13.89 47.17
C ALA A 4 -17.41 -15.41 47.05
N HIS A 5 -16.60 -15.91 46.12
CA HIS A 5 -16.21 -17.32 45.96
C HIS A 5 -14.86 -17.41 45.22
N PRO A 6 -14.10 -18.52 45.33
CA PRO A 6 -12.86 -18.53 46.09
C PRO A 6 -11.58 -18.66 45.25
N THR A 7 -10.48 -18.28 45.90
CA THR A 7 -9.11 -18.54 45.48
C THR A 7 -8.77 -20.02 45.66
N MET A 8 -8.26 -20.66 44.60
CA MET A 8 -7.66 -21.99 44.70
C MET A 8 -6.26 -21.94 44.06
N ARG A 9 -5.24 -22.00 44.90
CA ARG A 9 -3.85 -22.23 44.51
C ARG A 9 -3.64 -23.74 44.46
N LEU A 10 -3.08 -24.25 43.37
CA LEU A 10 -2.45 -25.57 43.36
C LEU A 10 -1.03 -25.44 42.81
N PHE A 11 -0.07 -25.68 43.69
CA PHE A 11 1.33 -25.90 43.39
C PHE A 11 1.49 -27.26 42.70
N GLY A 12 2.15 -27.30 41.56
CA GLY A 12 2.53 -28.53 40.87
C GLY A 12 3.93 -28.38 40.28
N LEU A 13 4.93 -28.87 41.01
CA LEU A 13 6.28 -29.17 40.51
C LEU A 13 6.19 -30.35 39.54
N ILE A 14 6.55 -30.20 38.26
CA ILE A 14 6.92 -31.33 37.40
C ILE A 14 8.09 -30.96 36.48
N ALA A 15 9.20 -31.64 36.74
CA ALA A 15 10.30 -32.08 35.89
C ALA A 15 10.70 -31.23 34.66
N ALA A 16 11.92 -30.70 34.74
CA ALA A 16 12.73 -30.31 33.61
C ALA A 16 13.05 -31.53 32.72
N LEU A 17 12.56 -31.51 31.48
CA LEU A 17 13.05 -32.37 30.40
C LEU A 17 13.69 -31.48 29.35
N SER A 18 15.00 -31.30 29.47
CA SER A 18 15.84 -30.57 28.52
C SER A 18 15.96 -31.35 27.21
N LEU A 19 14.98 -31.17 26.31
CA LEU A 19 15.16 -31.51 24.91
C LEU A 19 16.05 -30.43 24.28
N LEU A 20 17.33 -30.76 24.11
CA LEU A 20 18.27 -30.06 23.25
C LEU A 20 17.76 -30.15 21.81
N VAL A 21 16.83 -29.27 21.46
CA VAL A 21 16.52 -28.99 20.06
C VAL A 21 17.73 -28.25 19.52
N GLY A 22 18.58 -28.97 18.79
CA GLY A 22 19.63 -28.39 17.99
C GLY A 22 19.02 -27.38 17.03
N ALA A 23 19.07 -26.10 17.42
CA ALA A 23 18.79 -25.01 16.52
C ALA A 23 19.91 -25.00 15.48
N CYS A 24 19.62 -25.58 14.31
CA CYS A 24 20.38 -25.28 13.11
C CYS A 24 20.29 -23.76 12.91
N SER A 25 21.30 -23.04 13.38
CA SER A 25 21.61 -21.69 12.91
C SER A 25 22.06 -21.83 11.47
N GLY A 26 21.10 -22.07 10.57
CA GLY A 26 21.30 -21.78 9.16
C GLY A 26 21.69 -20.29 9.06
N PRO A 27 22.67 -19.93 8.23
CA PRO A 27 22.93 -18.53 7.95
C PRO A 27 21.60 -17.88 7.55
N PRO A 28 21.28 -16.67 8.02
CA PRO A 28 20.07 -15.97 7.59
C PRO A 28 20.14 -15.82 6.06
N THR A 29 19.42 -16.67 5.33
CA THR A 29 19.20 -16.52 3.89
C THR A 29 18.05 -15.54 3.68
N SER A 30 18.13 -14.38 4.32
CA SER A 30 17.33 -13.26 3.88
C SER A 30 18.16 -12.53 2.83
N LYS A 31 17.81 -12.78 1.58
CA LYS A 31 17.91 -11.75 0.54
C LYS A 31 16.99 -10.59 0.93
N ASP A 32 17.27 -9.92 2.06
CA ASP A 32 16.55 -8.73 2.53
C ASP A 32 16.79 -7.51 1.62
N GLY A 33 17.57 -7.67 0.54
CA GLY A 33 17.86 -6.63 -0.43
C GLY A 33 16.68 -6.19 -1.29
N ASP A 34 15.62 -7.01 -1.41
CA ASP A 34 14.52 -6.77 -2.37
C ASP A 34 13.14 -6.51 -1.73
N ALA A 35 13.03 -6.48 -0.40
CA ALA A 35 11.76 -6.12 0.23
C ALA A 35 11.45 -4.64 -0.04
N GLY A 36 10.32 -4.36 -0.70
CA GLY A 36 9.86 -2.99 -0.97
C GLY A 36 9.60 -2.16 0.30
N PRO A 37 9.39 -0.84 0.17
CA PRO A 37 8.92 0.01 1.25
C PRO A 37 7.66 -0.56 1.92
N LEU A 38 7.62 -0.52 3.25
CA LEU A 38 6.48 -0.98 4.04
C LEU A 38 5.58 0.19 4.46
N ALA A 39 4.27 -0.01 4.34
CA ALA A 39 3.29 0.95 4.85
C ALA A 39 3.47 1.19 6.35
N GLU A 40 3.15 2.40 6.79
CA GLU A 40 3.32 2.95 8.14
C GLU A 40 4.76 3.10 8.66
N ARG A 41 5.70 2.28 8.18
CA ARG A 41 7.13 2.39 8.47
C ARG A 41 7.84 3.36 7.52
N ASP A 42 7.72 3.13 6.22
CA ASP A 42 8.46 3.85 5.18
C ASP A 42 7.62 4.91 4.48
N TYR A 43 6.29 4.79 4.54
CA TYR A 43 5.35 5.76 3.99
C TYR A 43 3.99 5.69 4.69
N THR A 44 3.18 6.71 4.50
CA THR A 44 1.75 6.75 4.83
C THR A 44 0.94 7.03 3.59
N PHE A 45 -0.23 6.40 3.51
CA PHE A 45 -1.18 6.62 2.43
C PHE A 45 -2.54 6.98 3.02
N THR A 46 -3.19 7.99 2.45
CA THR A 46 -4.58 8.33 2.78
C THR A 46 -5.39 8.52 1.51
N ALA A 47 -6.63 8.07 1.57
CA ALA A 47 -7.64 8.31 0.55
C ALA A 47 -8.87 8.92 1.23
N VAL A 48 -9.35 10.04 0.70
CA VAL A 48 -10.52 10.74 1.22
C VAL A 48 -11.56 10.81 0.12
N ASP A 49 -12.78 10.36 0.42
CA ASP A 49 -13.93 10.48 -0.47
C ASP A 49 -14.46 11.92 -0.49
N VAL A 50 -14.59 12.52 -1.68
CA VAL A 50 -15.09 13.90 -1.85
C VAL A 50 -16.20 13.94 -2.91
N PRO A 51 -17.45 13.59 -2.54
CA PRO A 51 -18.58 13.52 -3.47
C PRO A 51 -18.82 14.79 -4.28
N SER A 52 -18.70 15.96 -3.65
CA SER A 52 -18.88 17.26 -4.31
C SER A 52 -17.85 17.56 -5.41
N GLU A 53 -16.76 16.79 -5.48
CA GLU A 53 -15.72 16.88 -6.49
C GLU A 53 -15.61 15.60 -7.34
N GLU A 54 -16.54 14.65 -7.15
CA GLU A 54 -16.65 13.39 -7.88
C GLU A 54 -15.35 12.55 -7.90
N ARG A 55 -14.61 12.57 -6.80
CA ARG A 55 -13.29 11.93 -6.72
C ARG A 55 -12.90 11.50 -5.32
N PHE A 56 -11.98 10.53 -5.28
CA PHE A 56 -11.15 10.27 -4.10
C PHE A 56 -9.88 11.11 -4.19
N LYS A 57 -9.59 11.90 -3.16
CA LYS A 57 -8.30 12.60 -2.99
C LYS A 57 -7.30 11.65 -2.37
N LEU A 58 -6.13 11.54 -2.99
CA LEU A 58 -5.07 10.63 -2.58
C LEU A 58 -3.86 11.40 -2.08
N VAL A 59 -3.26 10.92 -1.01
CA VAL A 59 -2.02 11.47 -0.48
C VAL A 59 -1.08 10.32 -0.14
N LEU A 60 0.15 10.40 -0.65
CA LEU A 60 1.26 9.55 -0.25
C LEU A 60 2.34 10.43 0.38
N GLU A 61 2.83 10.03 1.54
CA GLU A 61 3.89 10.74 2.26
C GLU A 61 5.01 9.76 2.61
N SER A 62 6.25 10.13 2.33
CA SER A 62 7.42 9.30 2.62
C SER A 62 7.90 9.54 4.06
N LYS A 63 7.99 8.47 4.84
CA LYS A 63 8.63 8.44 6.18
C LYS A 63 10.09 7.99 6.12
N SER A 64 10.50 7.36 5.01
CA SER A 64 11.80 6.71 4.87
C SER A 64 12.95 7.69 4.63
N ARG A 65 14.10 7.40 5.23
CA ARG A 65 15.38 8.07 4.92
C ARG A 65 15.91 7.70 3.54
N ARG A 66 15.58 6.50 3.04
CA ARG A 66 15.94 6.04 1.70
C ARG A 66 14.85 6.51 0.73
N PRO A 67 15.20 7.14 -0.41
CA PRO A 67 14.20 7.60 -1.38
C PRO A 67 13.32 6.45 -1.89
N ILE A 68 12.01 6.69 -1.86
CA ILE A 68 11.01 5.81 -2.47
C ILE A 68 10.52 6.44 -3.77
N CYS A 69 10.14 5.62 -4.74
CA CYS A 69 9.65 6.05 -6.05
C CYS A 69 8.29 5.42 -6.31
N THR A 70 7.47 6.11 -7.09
CA THR A 70 6.25 5.55 -7.69
C THR A 70 6.35 5.61 -9.22
N GLY A 71 5.85 4.59 -9.92
CA GLY A 71 5.72 4.57 -11.37
C GLY A 71 4.28 4.80 -11.85
N SER A 72 4.08 4.79 -13.17
CA SER A 72 2.79 4.99 -13.85
C SER A 72 1.73 3.94 -13.51
N SER A 73 2.17 2.75 -13.12
CA SER A 73 1.29 1.66 -12.68
C SER A 73 0.97 1.74 -11.19
N GLU A 74 1.79 2.44 -10.41
CA GLU A 74 1.73 2.46 -8.94
C GLU A 74 1.02 3.70 -8.40
N TRP A 75 1.08 4.83 -9.11
CA TRP A 75 0.53 6.11 -8.68
C TRP A 75 -0.15 6.88 -9.83
N PRO A 76 -1.32 7.49 -9.60
CA PRO A 76 -2.00 8.24 -10.64
C PRO A 76 -1.27 9.53 -10.99
N ASN A 77 -1.22 9.85 -12.28
CA ASN A 77 -0.72 11.14 -12.75
C ASN A 77 -1.65 12.30 -12.36
N ALA A 78 -1.30 13.54 -12.74
CA ALA A 78 -2.08 14.73 -12.41
C ALA A 78 -3.53 14.71 -12.96
N ALA A 79 -3.80 13.95 -14.03
CA ALA A 79 -5.14 13.76 -14.59
C ALA A 79 -5.89 12.56 -13.96
N GLY A 80 -5.25 11.88 -13.00
CA GLY A 80 -5.79 10.71 -12.31
C GLY A 80 -5.61 9.40 -13.07
N PHE A 81 -4.89 9.35 -14.19
CA PHE A 81 -4.73 8.11 -14.96
C PHE A 81 -3.67 7.20 -14.35
N MET A 82 -3.93 5.88 -14.44
CA MET A 82 -3.02 4.81 -14.01
C MET A 82 -3.07 3.67 -15.02
N GLU A 83 -1.93 2.99 -15.17
CA GLU A 83 -1.77 1.84 -16.05
C GLU A 83 -2.06 0.56 -15.27
N ASN A 84 -2.74 -0.42 -15.90
CA ASN A 84 -3.10 -1.71 -15.29
C ASN A 84 -3.84 -1.59 -13.94
N ALA A 85 -4.56 -0.50 -13.75
CA ALA A 85 -5.18 -0.14 -12.50
C ALA A 85 -6.48 -0.90 -12.19
N SER A 86 -7.10 -1.55 -13.17
CA SER A 86 -8.29 -2.40 -12.99
C SER A 86 -8.09 -3.55 -12.00
N THR A 87 -6.84 -3.97 -11.82
CA THR A 87 -6.43 -5.01 -10.86
C THR A 87 -6.03 -4.47 -9.49
N ARG A 88 -5.89 -3.13 -9.35
CA ARG A 88 -5.29 -2.48 -8.17
C ARG A 88 -6.23 -1.51 -7.46
N ALA A 89 -7.22 -0.97 -8.17
CA ALA A 89 -8.15 0.01 -7.66
C ALA A 89 -9.60 -0.40 -7.98
N SER A 90 -10.45 -0.37 -6.96
CA SER A 90 -11.89 -0.54 -7.11
C SER A 90 -12.65 0.27 -6.06
N VAL A 91 -13.92 0.57 -6.34
CA VAL A 91 -14.85 1.18 -5.40
C VAL A 91 -15.86 0.14 -4.96
N VAL A 92 -16.04 -0.01 -3.66
CA VAL A 92 -17.09 -0.83 -3.06
C VAL A 92 -18.19 0.10 -2.56
N ALA A 93 -19.41 -0.06 -3.07
CA ALA A 93 -20.58 0.72 -2.67
C ALA A 93 -21.77 -0.24 -2.45
N GLY A 94 -22.11 -0.49 -1.17
CA GLY A 94 -23.07 -1.53 -0.82
C GLY A 94 -22.58 -2.93 -1.21
N GLN A 95 -23.31 -3.60 -2.11
CA GLN A 95 -22.95 -4.94 -2.63
C GLN A 95 -22.29 -4.88 -4.03
N GLU A 96 -22.14 -3.69 -4.59
CA GLU A 96 -21.59 -3.48 -5.92
C GLU A 96 -20.08 -3.17 -5.82
N THR A 97 -19.29 -3.69 -6.75
CA THR A 97 -17.86 -3.38 -6.89
C THR A 97 -17.58 -2.85 -8.29
N PHE A 98 -16.99 -1.66 -8.35
CA PHE A 98 -16.70 -0.95 -9.59
C PHE A 98 -15.18 -0.91 -9.77
N ARG A 99 -14.66 -1.57 -10.80
CA ARG A 99 -13.21 -1.60 -11.07
C ARG A 99 -12.78 -0.35 -11.82
N TYR A 100 -11.56 0.09 -11.56
CA TYR A 100 -10.96 1.16 -12.32
C TYR A 100 -10.77 0.78 -13.78
N LYS A 101 -10.94 1.73 -14.70
CA LYS A 101 -10.65 1.56 -16.13
C LYS A 101 -9.15 1.61 -16.39
N ASP A 102 -8.66 0.67 -17.18
CA ASP A 102 -7.27 0.72 -17.63
C ASP A 102 -7.09 1.80 -18.69
N PHE A 103 -6.07 2.63 -18.49
CA PHE A 103 -5.63 3.60 -19.48
C PHE A 103 -4.27 3.17 -20.02
N SER A 104 -4.17 3.06 -21.34
CA SER A 104 -2.86 2.92 -21.99
C SER A 104 -2.17 4.27 -21.91
N MET A 105 -1.17 4.36 -21.04
CA MET A 105 -0.26 5.50 -20.99
C MET A 105 1.03 5.14 -21.69
N ASP A 106 1.73 6.13 -22.23
CA ASP A 106 3.08 5.90 -22.74
C ASP A 106 3.94 5.39 -21.59
N VAL A 107 4.38 4.13 -21.70
CA VAL A 107 5.27 3.52 -20.72
C VAL A 107 6.56 4.32 -20.74
N CYS A 108 6.89 4.91 -19.60
CA CYS A 108 8.19 5.53 -19.45
C CYS A 108 9.12 4.59 -18.66
N PRO A 109 10.02 3.87 -19.36
CA PRO A 109 10.88 2.89 -18.70
C PRO A 109 12.11 3.52 -18.03
N TRP A 110 12.25 4.84 -18.10
CA TRP A 110 13.41 5.57 -17.60
C TRP A 110 13.28 5.94 -16.13
N LYS A 111 14.40 5.94 -15.41
CA LYS A 111 14.46 6.35 -14.00
C LYS A 111 13.93 7.77 -13.76
N SER A 112 14.09 8.63 -14.76
CA SER A 112 13.58 10.00 -14.78
C SER A 112 12.06 10.11 -14.71
N CYS A 113 11.33 9.02 -14.99
CA CYS A 113 9.87 8.98 -14.92
C CYS A 113 9.32 8.42 -13.60
N GLY A 114 10.19 7.94 -12.71
CA GLY A 114 9.78 7.77 -11.33
C GLY A 114 9.47 9.11 -10.70
N ASN A 115 8.52 9.14 -9.78
CA ASN A 115 8.33 10.28 -8.88
C ASN A 115 9.13 10.03 -7.60
N PRO A 116 10.41 10.45 -7.50
CA PRO A 116 11.21 10.22 -6.31
C PRO A 116 10.71 11.06 -5.14
N MET A 117 10.50 10.40 -4.01
CA MET A 117 10.08 10.99 -2.74
C MET A 117 11.18 10.81 -1.70
N LYS A 118 11.78 11.93 -1.30
CA LYS A 118 12.69 11.99 -0.15
C LYS A 118 11.89 11.90 1.16
N GLN A 119 12.57 11.75 2.29
CA GLN A 119 11.92 11.78 3.60
C GLN A 119 11.10 13.06 3.79
N GLY A 120 9.86 12.93 4.26
CA GLY A 120 8.90 14.03 4.44
C GLY A 120 8.30 14.56 3.13
N ALA A 121 8.70 14.05 1.97
CA ALA A 121 8.06 14.42 0.72
C ALA A 121 6.63 13.88 0.69
N ARG A 122 5.73 14.71 0.19
CA ARG A 122 4.31 14.45 0.07
C ARG A 122 3.89 14.68 -1.37
N ILE A 123 3.18 13.72 -1.94
CA ILE A 123 2.57 13.83 -3.26
C ILE A 123 1.06 13.63 -3.16
N GLU A 124 0.32 14.35 -4.00
CA GLU A 124 -1.13 14.33 -4.01
C GLU A 124 -1.62 13.97 -5.41
N SER A 125 -2.74 13.26 -5.47
CA SER A 125 -3.37 12.86 -6.72
C SER A 125 -4.86 12.62 -6.50
N SER A 126 -5.56 12.13 -7.53
CA SER A 126 -6.99 11.84 -7.44
C SER A 126 -7.38 10.66 -8.33
N LEU A 127 -8.42 9.93 -7.91
CA LEU A 127 -9.12 8.95 -8.75
C LEU A 127 -10.57 9.38 -8.89
N PHE A 128 -10.99 9.66 -10.12
CA PHE A 128 -12.32 10.17 -10.43
C PHE A 128 -13.34 9.05 -10.54
N TYR A 129 -14.56 9.27 -10.04
CA TYR A 129 -15.65 8.29 -10.08
C TYR A 129 -15.95 7.79 -11.49
N ARG A 130 -15.90 8.67 -12.49
CA ARG A 130 -16.11 8.33 -13.90
C ARG A 130 -15.13 7.26 -14.42
N HIS A 131 -13.94 7.16 -13.85
CA HIS A 131 -12.95 6.14 -14.25
C HIS A 131 -13.26 4.76 -13.65
N PHE A 132 -14.16 4.67 -12.66
CA PHE A 132 -14.70 3.41 -12.16
C PHE A 132 -16.04 3.04 -12.81
N GLU A 133 -16.60 3.91 -13.66
CA GLU A 133 -17.99 3.83 -14.10
C GLU A 133 -18.98 3.81 -12.92
N LEU A 134 -18.65 4.52 -11.83
CA LEU A 134 -19.54 4.63 -10.68
C LEU A 134 -20.81 5.39 -11.11
N PRO A 135 -22.01 4.82 -10.93
CA PRO A 135 -23.26 5.51 -11.23
C PRO A 135 -23.47 6.74 -10.36
N GLU A 136 -23.98 7.84 -10.93
CA GLU A 136 -24.22 9.10 -10.21
C GLU A 136 -25.10 8.92 -8.96
N ARG A 137 -26.08 8.01 -8.99
CA ARG A 137 -26.92 7.65 -7.82
C ARG A 137 -26.13 7.17 -6.59
N LEU A 138 -24.85 6.81 -6.76
CA LEU A 138 -23.94 6.35 -5.69
C LEU A 138 -22.89 7.39 -5.30
N TYR A 139 -22.90 8.61 -5.86
CA TYR A 139 -21.90 9.63 -5.56
C TYR A 139 -21.98 10.10 -4.11
N ASP A 140 -23.18 10.23 -3.54
CA ASP A 140 -23.37 10.59 -2.13
C ASP A 140 -23.56 9.38 -1.22
N ALA A 141 -23.59 8.16 -1.77
CA ALA A 141 -23.73 6.95 -0.99
C ALA A 141 -22.42 6.62 -0.25
N PRO A 142 -22.51 5.97 0.94
CA PRO A 142 -21.34 5.39 1.59
C PRO A 142 -20.61 4.43 0.66
N LYS A 143 -19.31 4.66 0.46
CA LYS A 143 -18.46 3.86 -0.42
C LYS A 143 -17.02 3.90 0.06
N GLU A 144 -16.26 2.87 -0.33
CA GLU A 144 -14.86 2.72 0.02
C GLU A 144 -14.02 2.58 -1.24
N LEU A 145 -12.92 3.32 -1.31
CA LEU A 145 -11.87 3.06 -2.29
C LEU A 145 -10.97 1.93 -1.79
N VAL A 146 -11.00 0.79 -2.47
CA VAL A 146 -10.03 -0.29 -2.29
C VAL A 146 -8.86 -0.02 -3.23
N TYR A 147 -7.82 0.63 -2.70
CA TYR A 147 -6.57 0.90 -3.40
C TYR A 147 -5.42 0.99 -2.40
N ARG A 148 -4.27 0.41 -2.76
CA ARG A 148 -3.03 0.51 -1.99
C ARG A 148 -1.88 0.85 -2.93
N PRO A 149 -1.19 1.98 -2.74
CA PRO A 149 -0.01 2.29 -3.53
C PRO A 149 1.11 1.29 -3.20
N HIS A 150 1.91 0.96 -4.21
CA HIS A 150 3.06 0.07 -4.08
C HIS A 150 4.34 0.83 -4.47
N PRO A 151 4.79 1.79 -3.64
CA PRO A 151 6.06 2.45 -3.90
C PRO A 151 7.20 1.42 -3.84
N PHE A 152 8.32 1.74 -4.48
CA PHE A 152 9.52 0.90 -4.50
C PHE A 152 10.76 1.74 -4.20
N TRP A 153 11.89 1.12 -3.85
CA TRP A 153 13.11 1.89 -3.63
C TRP A 153 13.65 2.44 -4.96
N CYS A 154 13.99 3.72 -5.01
CA CYS A 154 14.37 4.37 -6.27
C CYS A 154 15.63 3.77 -6.93
N ASP A 155 16.47 3.08 -6.16
CA ASP A 155 17.70 2.40 -6.58
C ASP A 155 17.49 0.92 -6.94
N THR A 156 16.37 0.30 -6.57
CA THR A 156 16.01 -1.08 -6.96
C THR A 156 14.86 -1.16 -7.95
N GLY A 157 14.27 -0.02 -8.34
CA GLY A 157 13.24 0.01 -9.38
C GLY A 157 13.73 -0.60 -10.69
N HIS A 158 12.83 -1.26 -11.41
CA HIS A 158 13.09 -1.82 -12.75
C HIS A 158 13.20 -0.70 -13.80
N TRP A 159 14.27 0.08 -13.70
CA TRP A 159 14.57 1.17 -14.63
C TRP A 159 15.49 0.69 -15.75
N ILE A 160 15.28 1.18 -16.96
CA ILE A 160 16.32 1.15 -18.00
C ILE A 160 17.36 2.23 -17.64
N ASP A 161 18.62 1.83 -17.45
CA ASP A 161 19.74 2.76 -17.16
C ASP A 161 20.03 3.59 -18.43
N GLU A 162 19.88 4.92 -18.32
CA GLU A 162 20.16 5.88 -19.39
C GLU A 162 21.61 5.82 -19.89
N ARG A 163 22.54 5.27 -19.10
CA ARG A 163 23.97 5.12 -19.44
C ARG A 163 24.29 3.96 -20.38
N LYS A 164 23.29 3.16 -20.77
CA LYS A 164 23.45 2.05 -21.75
C LYS A 164 23.06 2.45 -23.18
N ARG A 165 23.06 3.75 -23.51
CA ARG A 165 22.95 4.26 -24.88
C ARG A 165 24.31 4.35 -25.56
#